data_AF-A0A352FHP8-F1
#
_entry.id   AF-A0A352FHP8-F1
#
_cell.length_a   1.000
_cell.length_b   1.000
_cell.length_c   1.000
_cell.angle_alpha   90.00
_cell.angle_beta   90.00
_cell.angle_gamma   90.00
#
_symmetry.space_group_name_H-M   'P 1'
#
loop_
_entity.id
_entity.type
_entity.pdbx_description
1 polymer ?
#
loop_
_entity_poly.entity_id
_entity_poly.type
_entity_poly.pdbx_seq_one_letter_code
_entity_poly.pdbx_strand_id
1 'polypeptide(L)'
;MYCPSCGSEERQASQYCRACGTDLRPVRISLERPDSVTASAVSARADIGRAVADRIRDVEDAHELKKVAEDVLPQIEKFLESYEEKRLRRMRAGVVVSSIGVGFSVLMFLMTASAQPNDVQGFLGGAGLGIVTLCIGLGLLLNAFVFTRPGKRLQDNSADARSQNLLDTGAPTQLRAGREAQAPTRVNTTSNLVQPGSVTEHTTLHLKSELQNRER
;
A
#
# COMPACT_ATOMS: atom_id res chain seq x y z
N MET A 1 12.25 -14.33 -9.34
CA MET A 1 12.10 -13.68 -8.02
C MET A 1 13.00 -12.45 -7.97
N TYR A 2 12.63 -11.40 -7.23
CA TYR A 2 13.46 -10.19 -7.13
C TYR A 2 14.32 -10.23 -5.87
N CYS A 3 15.58 -9.80 -5.98
CA CYS A 3 16.45 -9.64 -4.82
C CYS A 3 16.00 -8.42 -3.99
N PRO A 4 15.76 -8.56 -2.67
CA PRO A 4 15.32 -7.43 -1.85
C PRO A 4 16.41 -6.37 -1.64
N SER A 5 17.69 -6.72 -1.79
CA SER A 5 18.79 -5.78 -1.56
C SER A 5 19.09 -4.89 -2.77
N CYS A 6 19.01 -5.42 -4.00
CA CYS A 6 19.43 -4.70 -5.20
C CYS A 6 18.39 -4.68 -6.32
N GLY A 7 17.22 -5.30 -6.12
CA GLY A 7 16.12 -5.32 -7.08
C GLY A 7 16.39 -6.14 -8.34
N SER A 8 17.52 -6.84 -8.46
CA SER A 8 17.81 -7.63 -9.65
C SER A 8 16.86 -8.83 -9.74
N GLU A 9 16.34 -9.08 -10.94
CA GLU A 9 15.52 -10.25 -11.23
C GLU A 9 16.41 -11.50 -11.31
N GLU A 10 16.16 -12.49 -10.46
CA GLU A 10 16.80 -13.79 -10.49
C GLU A 10 15.79 -14.83 -10.99
N ARG A 11 16.06 -15.40 -12.17
CA ARG A 11 15.21 -16.42 -12.80
C ARG A 11 15.61 -17.84 -12.44
N GLN A 12 16.86 -18.04 -11.98
CA GLN A 12 17.37 -19.35 -11.65
C GLN A 12 17.26 -19.62 -10.14
N ALA A 13 17.18 -20.90 -9.77
CA ALA A 13 17.08 -21.32 -8.37
C ALA A 13 18.41 -21.20 -7.60
N SER A 14 19.17 -20.10 -7.77
CA SER A 14 20.40 -19.82 -7.02
C SER A 14 20.10 -19.51 -5.56
N GLN A 15 20.99 -19.95 -4.66
CA GLN A 15 20.88 -19.65 -3.22
C GLN A 15 21.23 -18.19 -2.91
N TYR A 16 22.01 -17.54 -3.78
CA TYR A 16 22.48 -16.17 -3.61
C TYR A 16 22.19 -15.35 -4.87
N CYS A 17 21.95 -14.06 -4.68
CA CYS A 17 21.76 -13.10 -5.75
C CYS A 17 23.05 -12.89 -6.53
N ARG A 18 23.03 -13.00 -7.85
CA ARG A 18 24.22 -12.81 -8.69
C ARG A 18 24.77 -11.39 -8.70
N ALA A 19 23.91 -10.39 -8.51
CA ALA A 19 24.33 -8.99 -8.56
C ALA A 19 25.00 -8.51 -7.26
N CYS A 20 24.49 -8.90 -6.09
CA CYS A 20 24.91 -8.35 -4.80
C CYS A 20 25.29 -9.41 -3.75
N GLY A 21 25.18 -10.70 -4.08
CA GLY A 21 25.53 -11.80 -3.17
C GLY A 21 24.54 -12.06 -2.02
N THR A 22 23.42 -11.32 -1.93
CA THR A 22 22.43 -11.52 -0.86
C THR A 22 21.79 -12.91 -0.93
N ASP A 23 21.64 -13.57 0.22
CA ASP A 23 20.99 -14.87 0.33
C ASP A 23 19.50 -14.78 -0.03
N LEU A 24 19.07 -15.59 -1.00
CA LEU A 24 17.70 -15.66 -1.51
C LEU A 24 16.91 -16.81 -0.91
N ARG A 25 17.51 -17.65 -0.04
CA ARG A 25 16.81 -18.74 0.65
C ARG A 25 15.61 -18.24 1.47
N PRO A 26 15.69 -17.14 2.24
CA PRO A 26 14.53 -16.62 2.97
C PRO A 26 13.38 -16.24 2.03
N VAL A 27 13.69 -15.52 0.94
CA VAL A 27 12.69 -15.12 -0.07
C VAL A 27 12.03 -16.35 -0.71
N ARG A 28 12.80 -17.42 -0.94
CA ARG A 28 12.27 -18.67 -1.46
C ARG A 28 11.35 -19.36 -0.46
N ILE A 29 11.74 -19.44 0.81
CA ILE A 29 10.92 -20.04 1.87
C ILE A 29 9.61 -19.26 2.02
N SER A 30 9.64 -17.93 1.98
CA SER A 30 8.44 -17.09 2.03
C SER A 30 7.53 -17.26 0.80
N LEU A 31 8.10 -17.51 -0.39
CA LEU A 31 7.34 -17.81 -1.60
C LEU A 31 6.76 -19.24 -1.60
N GLU A 32 7.47 -20.20 -0.99
CA GLU A 32 7.08 -21.60 -0.92
C GLU A 32 6.07 -21.87 0.21
N ARG A 33 6.06 -21.04 1.26
CA ARG A 33 5.11 -21.08 2.38
C ARG A 33 4.64 -19.67 2.75
N PRO A 34 3.67 -19.10 2.01
CA PRO A 34 3.04 -17.86 2.43
C PRO A 34 2.41 -18.02 3.83
N ASP A 35 2.54 -17.00 4.68
CA ASP A 35 2.01 -17.01 6.05
C ASP A 35 0.56 -17.50 6.10
N SER A 36 0.20 -18.29 7.12
CA SER A 36 -1.11 -18.96 7.21
C SER A 36 -2.32 -18.03 7.06
N VAL A 37 -2.20 -16.75 7.44
CA VAL A 37 -3.27 -15.76 7.31
C VAL A 37 -3.39 -15.27 5.87
N THR A 38 -2.28 -14.94 5.22
CA THR A 38 -2.23 -14.52 3.82
C THR A 38 -2.53 -15.70 2.89
N ALA A 39 -2.02 -16.88 3.21
CA ALA A 39 -2.34 -18.14 2.56
C ALA A 39 -3.83 -18.46 2.67
N SER A 40 -4.46 -18.29 3.84
CA SER A 40 -5.89 -18.53 4.01
C SER A 40 -6.77 -17.54 3.26
N ALA A 41 -6.39 -16.26 3.21
CA ALA A 41 -7.15 -15.25 2.49
C ALA A 41 -7.00 -15.39 0.97
N VAL A 42 -5.78 -15.69 0.50
CA VAL A 42 -5.51 -15.94 -0.92
C VAL A 42 -6.09 -17.29 -1.35
N SER A 43 -6.01 -18.34 -0.52
CA SER A 43 -6.63 -19.64 -0.80
C SER A 43 -8.15 -19.54 -0.78
N ALA A 44 -8.75 -18.85 0.20
CA ALA A 44 -10.19 -18.65 0.23
C ALA A 44 -10.68 -17.86 -1.00
N ARG A 45 -9.95 -16.82 -1.43
CA ARG A 45 -10.26 -16.10 -2.67
C ARG A 45 -10.10 -16.99 -3.90
N ALA A 46 -9.07 -17.83 -3.94
CA ALA A 46 -8.85 -18.78 -5.03
C ALA A 46 -9.91 -19.87 -5.08
N ASP A 47 -10.34 -20.39 -3.92
CA ASP A 47 -11.37 -21.43 -3.80
C ASP A 47 -12.75 -20.88 -4.14
N ILE A 48 -13.09 -19.67 -3.67
CA ILE A 48 -14.31 -18.95 -4.08
C ILE A 48 -14.25 -18.68 -5.59
N GLY A 49 -13.12 -18.22 -6.11
CA GLY A 49 -12.93 -17.96 -7.53
C GLY A 49 -13.10 -19.21 -8.39
N ARG A 50 -12.58 -20.36 -7.95
CA ARG A 50 -12.80 -21.66 -8.60
C ARG A 50 -14.26 -22.08 -8.55
N ALA A 51 -14.89 -22.02 -7.38
CA ALA A 51 -16.30 -22.37 -7.22
C ALA A 51 -17.22 -21.50 -8.10
N VAL A 52 -16.91 -20.20 -8.23
CA VAL A 52 -17.63 -19.29 -9.12
C VAL A 52 -17.35 -19.61 -10.59
N ALA A 53 -16.09 -19.90 -10.96
CA ALA A 53 -15.73 -20.27 -12.33
C ALA A 53 -16.37 -21.60 -12.77
N ASP A 54 -16.43 -22.58 -11.87
CA ASP A 54 -17.12 -23.86 -12.10
C ASP A 54 -18.62 -23.61 -12.23
N ARG A 55 -19.22 -22.77 -11.38
CA ARG A 55 -20.63 -22.41 -11.50
C ARG A 55 -20.96 -21.68 -12.81
N ILE A 56 -20.06 -20.83 -13.31
CA ILE A 56 -20.19 -20.14 -14.60
C ILE A 56 -20.15 -21.15 -15.76
N ARG A 57 -19.35 -22.22 -15.66
CA ARG A 57 -19.34 -23.29 -16.67
C ARG A 57 -20.60 -24.13 -16.67
N ASP A 58 -21.19 -24.37 -15.50
CA ASP A 58 -22.39 -25.19 -15.36
C ASP A 58 -23.66 -24.49 -15.84
N VAL A 59 -23.64 -23.15 -15.95
CA VAL A 59 -24.80 -22.37 -16.42
C VAL A 59 -24.74 -22.26 -17.95
N GLU A 60 -25.48 -23.12 -18.65
CA GLU A 60 -25.57 -23.09 -20.12
C GLU A 60 -26.40 -21.92 -20.66
N ASP A 61 -27.29 -21.36 -19.84
CA ASP A 61 -28.24 -20.33 -20.25
C ASP A 61 -27.73 -18.91 -19.99
N ALA A 62 -27.59 -18.11 -21.05
CA ALA A 62 -27.07 -16.75 -20.98
C ALA A 62 -27.91 -15.83 -20.08
N HIS A 63 -29.21 -16.10 -19.95
CA HIS A 63 -30.10 -15.29 -19.12
C HIS A 63 -29.89 -15.54 -17.62
N GLU A 64 -29.56 -16.78 -17.25
CA GLU A 64 -29.32 -17.18 -15.87
C GLU A 64 -27.93 -16.71 -15.41
N LEU A 65 -26.94 -16.75 -16.32
CA LEU A 65 -25.60 -16.19 -16.09
C LEU A 65 -25.67 -14.67 -15.80
N LYS A 66 -26.51 -13.93 -16.55
CA LYS A 66 -26.71 -12.50 -16.31
C LYS A 66 -27.25 -12.23 -14.91
N LYS A 67 -28.20 -13.05 -14.44
CA LYS A 67 -28.80 -12.90 -13.11
C LYS A 67 -27.79 -13.17 -11.99
N VAL A 68 -26.98 -14.22 -12.15
CA VAL A 68 -25.88 -14.54 -11.21
C VAL A 68 -24.83 -13.43 -11.23
N ALA A 69 -24.47 -12.90 -12.39
CA ALA A 69 -23.55 -11.78 -12.49
C ALA A 69 -24.09 -10.54 -11.76
N GLU A 70 -25.34 -10.14 -12.00
CA GLU A 70 -25.95 -8.98 -11.36
C GLU A 70 -26.10 -9.14 -9.83
N ASP A 71 -26.40 -10.35 -9.34
CA ASP A 71 -26.59 -10.59 -7.90
C ASP A 71 -25.28 -10.82 -7.13
N VAL A 72 -24.27 -11.43 -7.76
CA VAL A 72 -23.05 -11.91 -7.10
C VAL A 72 -21.85 -10.99 -7.32
N LEU A 73 -21.70 -10.32 -8.48
CA LEU A 73 -20.64 -9.31 -8.66
C LEU A 73 -20.63 -8.27 -7.53
N PRO A 74 -21.76 -7.64 -7.16
CA PRO A 74 -21.72 -6.59 -6.13
C PRO A 74 -21.39 -7.12 -4.74
N GLN A 75 -21.65 -8.41 -4.46
CA GLN A 75 -21.26 -9.03 -3.21
C GLN A 75 -19.75 -9.32 -3.20
N ILE A 76 -19.23 -9.88 -4.29
CA ILE A 76 -17.79 -10.14 -4.45
C ILE A 76 -17.01 -8.82 -4.42
N GLU A 77 -17.52 -7.78 -5.08
CA GLU A 77 -16.92 -6.44 -5.06
C GLU A 77 -16.93 -5.84 -3.64
N LYS A 78 -18.00 -6.03 -2.85
CA LYS A 78 -18.02 -5.66 -1.43
C LYS A 78 -17.06 -6.47 -0.55
N PHE A 79 -16.79 -7.73 -0.89
CA PHE A 79 -15.82 -8.57 -0.17
C PHE A 79 -14.37 -8.29 -0.59
N LEU A 80 -14.15 -7.84 -1.82
CA LEU A 80 -12.86 -7.45 -2.36
C LEU A 80 -12.51 -5.99 -2.05
N GLU A 81 -13.50 -5.13 -1.80
CA GLU A 81 -13.27 -3.77 -1.30
C GLU A 81 -12.60 -3.87 0.08
N SER A 82 -11.28 -3.66 0.09
CA SER A 82 -10.45 -3.80 1.29
C SER A 82 -11.04 -2.96 2.43
N TYR A 83 -11.15 -3.56 3.61
CA TYR A 83 -11.55 -2.85 4.83
C TYR A 83 -10.71 -1.57 5.06
N GLU A 84 -9.47 -1.58 4.58
CA GLU A 84 -8.57 -0.42 4.63
C GLU A 84 -9.04 0.71 3.71
N GLU A 85 -9.50 0.42 2.50
CA GLU A 85 -10.02 1.44 1.58
C GLU A 85 -11.28 2.10 2.12
N LYS A 86 -12.19 1.30 2.70
CA LYS A 86 -13.42 1.83 3.33
C LYS A 86 -13.10 2.73 4.52
N ARG A 87 -12.07 2.37 5.31
CA ARG A 87 -11.56 3.20 6.40
C ARG A 87 -10.93 4.49 5.86
N LEU A 88 -10.10 4.40 4.82
CA LEU A 88 -9.44 5.55 4.22
C LEU A 88 -10.46 6.55 3.64
N ARG A 89 -11.51 6.05 2.99
CA ARG A 89 -12.61 6.89 2.47
C ARG A 89 -13.36 7.62 3.59
N ARG A 90 -13.74 6.92 4.66
CA ARG A 90 -14.40 7.56 5.82
C ARG A 90 -13.48 8.54 6.55
N MET A 91 -12.20 8.22 6.66
CA MET A 91 -11.21 9.11 7.26
C MET A 91 -11.05 10.39 6.44
N ARG A 92 -10.92 10.27 5.11
CA ARG A 92 -10.87 11.43 4.19
C ARG A 92 -12.13 12.29 4.31
N ALA A 93 -13.31 11.69 4.37
CA ALA A 93 -14.56 12.44 4.56
C ALA A 93 -14.59 13.19 5.90
N GLY A 94 -14.20 12.53 6.99
CA GLY A 94 -14.12 13.17 8.31
C GLY A 94 -13.11 14.33 8.36
N VAL A 95 -11.93 14.14 7.76
CA VAL A 95 -10.90 15.21 7.64
C VAL A 95 -11.45 16.41 6.89
N VAL A 96 -12.06 16.19 5.72
CA VAL A 96 -12.61 17.29 4.89
C VAL A 96 -13.72 18.05 5.64
N VAL A 97 -14.64 17.35 6.31
CA VAL A 97 -15.71 18.02 7.08
C VAL A 97 -15.14 18.81 8.26
N SER A 98 -14.16 18.24 8.98
CA SER A 98 -13.52 18.92 10.10
C SER A 98 -12.75 20.17 9.65
N SER A 99 -12.04 20.12 8.52
CA SER A 99 -11.26 21.25 8.02
C SER A 99 -12.16 22.40 7.55
N ILE A 100 -13.31 22.09 6.94
CA ILE A 100 -14.33 23.10 6.61
C ILE A 100 -14.83 23.79 7.89
N GLY A 101 -15.13 23.03 8.94
CA GLY A 101 -15.57 23.58 10.22
C GLY A 101 -14.53 24.52 10.85
N VAL A 102 -13.26 24.10 10.92
CA VAL A 102 -12.17 24.96 11.43
C VAL A 102 -12.04 26.24 10.59
N GLY A 103 -12.00 26.11 9.26
CA GLY A 103 -11.86 27.25 8.35
C GLY A 103 -13.00 28.25 8.52
N PHE A 104 -14.24 27.77 8.62
CA PHE A 104 -15.41 28.63 8.83
C PHE A 104 -15.40 29.31 10.20
N SER A 105 -15.07 28.57 11.28
CA SER A 105 -14.94 29.17 12.62
C SER A 105 -13.86 30.23 12.69
N VAL A 106 -12.68 29.99 12.11
CA VAL A 106 -11.58 30.97 12.08
C VAL A 106 -11.96 32.20 11.27
N LEU A 107 -12.58 32.02 10.10
CA LEU A 107 -13.05 33.13 9.26
C LEU A 107 -14.06 34.01 10.01
N MET A 108 -15.08 33.40 10.63
CA MET A 108 -16.10 34.13 11.39
C MET A 108 -15.52 34.82 12.63
N PHE A 109 -14.57 34.18 13.30
CA PHE A 109 -13.85 34.79 14.43
C PHE A 109 -13.04 36.01 14.00
N LEU A 110 -12.33 35.94 12.86
CA LEU A 110 -11.60 37.09 12.31
C LEU A 110 -12.54 38.23 11.91
N MET A 111 -13.69 37.92 11.30
CA MET A 111 -14.70 38.94 10.97
C MET A 111 -15.28 39.61 12.21
N THR A 112 -15.32 38.91 13.34
CA THR A 112 -15.76 39.50 14.62
C THR A 112 -14.84 40.63 15.08
N ALA A 113 -13.54 40.56 14.76
CA ALA A 113 -12.57 41.58 15.14
C ALA A 113 -12.71 42.90 14.34
N SER A 114 -13.30 42.86 13.14
CA SER A 114 -13.50 44.02 12.27
C SER A 114 -14.95 44.52 12.21
N ALA A 115 -15.89 43.79 12.82
CA ALA A 115 -17.32 44.09 12.76
C ALA A 115 -17.73 45.27 13.66
N GLN A 116 -18.80 45.97 13.25
CA GLN A 116 -19.47 46.94 14.09
C GLN A 116 -20.16 46.24 15.28
N PRO A 117 -20.36 46.92 16.42
CA PRO A 117 -20.89 46.30 17.65
C PRO A 117 -22.27 45.64 17.46
N ASN A 118 -23.07 46.11 16.50
CA ASN A 118 -24.39 45.55 16.22
C ASN A 118 -24.34 44.20 15.48
N ASP A 119 -23.24 43.89 14.77
CA ASP A 119 -23.13 42.68 13.95
C ASP A 119 -22.37 41.54 14.67
N VAL A 120 -21.72 41.85 15.80
CA VAL A 120 -20.93 40.89 16.59
C VAL A 120 -21.74 39.65 16.96
N GLN A 121 -23.03 39.81 17.25
CA GLN A 121 -23.91 38.70 17.64
C GLN A 121 -24.14 37.72 16.48
N GLY A 122 -24.22 38.22 15.24
CA GLY A 122 -24.34 37.40 14.03
C GLY A 122 -23.06 36.61 13.74
N PHE A 123 -21.90 37.27 13.83
CA PHE A 123 -20.60 36.62 13.61
C PHE A 123 -20.27 35.58 14.69
N LEU A 124 -20.62 35.87 15.95
CA LEU A 124 -20.44 34.91 17.04
C LEU A 124 -21.34 33.67 16.87
N GLY A 125 -22.59 33.86 16.43
CA GLY A 125 -23.48 32.77 16.05
C GLY A 125 -22.92 31.93 14.88
N GLY A 126 -22.38 32.60 13.86
CA GLY A 126 -21.70 31.95 12.73
C GLY A 126 -20.47 31.13 13.18
N ALA A 127 -19.62 31.69 14.04
CA ALA A 127 -18.48 30.96 14.58
C ALA A 127 -18.91 29.69 15.33
N GLY A 128 -20.02 29.77 16.08
CA GLY A 128 -20.65 28.61 16.74
C GLY A 128 -21.06 27.51 15.77
N LEU A 129 -21.66 27.85 14.62
CA LEU A 129 -22.03 26.88 13.58
C LEU A 129 -20.78 26.17 13.00
N GLY A 130 -19.68 26.89 12.84
CA GLY A 130 -18.39 26.31 12.44
C GLY A 130 -17.87 25.30 13.47
N ILE A 131 -18.02 25.59 14.77
CA ILE A 131 -17.60 24.67 15.83
C ILE A 131 -18.45 23.40 15.82
N VAL A 132 -19.76 23.53 15.59
CA VAL A 132 -20.66 22.36 15.47
C VAL A 132 -20.25 21.47 14.30
N THR A 133 -19.98 22.06 13.12
CA THR A 133 -19.53 21.29 11.95
C THR A 133 -18.16 20.64 12.16
N LEU A 134 -17.24 21.31 12.85
CA LEU A 134 -15.97 20.74 13.31
C LEU A 134 -16.20 19.53 14.21
N CYS A 135 -17.08 19.62 15.21
CA CYS A 135 -17.40 18.52 16.12
C CYS A 135 -18.03 17.33 15.38
N ILE A 136 -18.86 17.56 14.37
CA ILE A 136 -19.41 16.50 13.52
C ILE A 136 -18.29 15.79 12.75
N GLY A 137 -17.39 16.56 12.12
CA GLY A 137 -16.22 16.00 11.41
C GLY A 137 -15.31 15.19 12.35
N LEU A 138 -15.08 15.68 13.57
CA LEU A 138 -14.31 14.98 14.60
C LEU A 138 -15.02 13.70 15.06
N GLY A 139 -16.35 13.72 15.21
CA GLY A 139 -17.15 12.54 15.54
C GLY A 139 -17.03 11.45 14.48
N LEU A 140 -17.01 11.82 13.20
CA LEU A 140 -16.77 10.88 12.09
C LEU A 140 -15.35 10.30 12.14
N LEU A 141 -14.35 11.13 12.45
CA LEU A 141 -12.96 10.69 12.62
C LEU A 141 -12.79 9.73 13.79
N LEU A 142 -13.35 10.06 14.96
CA LEU A 142 -13.35 9.21 16.14
C LEU A 142 -14.11 7.91 15.88
N ASN A 143 -15.25 7.97 15.18
CA ASN A 143 -15.97 6.76 14.78
C ASN A 143 -15.10 5.88 13.87
N ALA A 144 -14.45 6.48 12.87
CA ALA A 144 -13.51 5.78 11.99
C ALA A 144 -12.26 5.26 12.73
N PHE A 145 -11.85 5.84 13.85
CA PHE A 145 -10.67 5.40 14.60
C PHE A 145 -11.01 4.34 15.66
N VAL A 146 -12.11 4.53 16.40
CA VAL A 146 -12.50 3.68 17.54
C VAL A 146 -13.28 2.45 17.09
N PHE A 147 -14.24 2.61 16.18
CA PHE A 147 -15.09 1.49 15.74
C PHE A 147 -14.49 0.70 14.59
N THR A 148 -13.62 1.31 13.79
CA THR A 148 -12.75 0.55 12.91
C THR A 148 -11.59 0.03 13.75
N ARG A 149 -11.88 -0.94 14.65
CA ARG A 149 -10.84 -1.65 15.38
C ARG A 149 -9.81 -2.09 14.35
N PRO A 150 -8.53 -1.67 14.45
CA PRO A 150 -7.49 -2.28 13.64
C PRO A 150 -7.62 -3.76 13.92
N GLY A 151 -7.94 -4.54 12.87
CA GLY A 151 -7.99 -6.00 13.00
C GLY A 151 -6.72 -6.35 13.75
N LYS A 152 -6.86 -6.97 14.93
CA LYS A 152 -5.73 -7.31 15.79
C LYS A 152 -4.69 -7.84 14.82
N ARG A 153 -3.60 -7.09 14.63
CA ARG A 153 -2.50 -7.47 13.75
C ARG A 153 -2.17 -8.84 14.30
N LEU A 154 -2.63 -9.90 13.64
CA LEU A 154 -2.36 -11.26 14.07
C LEU A 154 -0.86 -11.23 14.15
N GLN A 155 -0.36 -11.36 15.37
CA GLN A 155 1.04 -11.15 15.66
C GLN A 155 1.69 -12.34 15.00
N ASP A 156 2.01 -12.17 13.73
CA ASP A 156 2.57 -13.19 12.90
C ASP A 156 3.99 -13.31 13.41
N ASN A 157 4.15 -14.24 14.35
CA ASN A 157 5.45 -14.59 14.92
C ASN A 157 6.24 -15.44 13.94
N SER A 158 5.76 -15.59 12.70
CA SER A 158 6.55 -16.13 11.62
C SER A 158 7.82 -15.31 11.47
N ALA A 159 8.93 -16.03 11.22
CA ALA A 159 10.23 -15.39 11.02
C ALA A 159 10.19 -14.40 9.84
N ASP A 160 9.29 -14.64 8.89
CA ASP A 160 9.13 -13.88 7.65
C ASP A 160 8.49 -12.52 7.92
N ALA A 161 7.42 -12.46 8.70
CA ALA A 161 6.82 -11.20 9.12
C ALA A 161 7.80 -10.35 9.95
N ARG A 162 8.69 -10.97 10.75
CA ARG A 162 9.77 -10.25 11.44
C ARG A 162 10.81 -9.70 10.48
N SER A 163 11.20 -10.45 9.45
CA SER A 163 12.16 -10.01 8.43
C SER A 163 11.63 -8.81 7.63
N GLN A 164 10.33 -8.81 7.34
CA GLN A 164 9.67 -7.74 6.59
C GLN A 164 9.49 -6.49 7.44
N ASN A 165 9.12 -6.66 8.72
CA ASN A 165 9.03 -5.54 9.67
C ASN A 165 10.42 -4.91 9.92
N LEU A 166 11.51 -5.69 9.88
CA LEU A 166 12.88 -5.18 9.94
C LEU A 166 13.27 -4.36 8.70
N LEU A 167 12.86 -4.80 7.51
CA LEU A 167 13.06 -4.05 6.25
C LEU A 167 12.25 -2.74 6.23
N ASP A 168 10.98 -2.79 6.63
CA ASP A 168 10.07 -1.63 6.65
C ASP A 168 10.45 -0.59 7.71
N THR A 169 11.02 -1.01 8.85
CA THR A 169 11.51 -0.05 9.84
C THR A 169 12.70 0.78 9.35
N GLY A 170 13.23 0.50 8.16
CA GLY A 170 14.30 1.29 7.55
C GLY A 170 15.50 1.44 8.48
N ALA A 171 15.66 0.53 9.45
CA ALA A 171 16.81 0.53 10.33
C ALA A 171 18.00 0.34 9.41
N PRO A 172 18.88 1.36 9.27
CA PRO A 172 20.03 1.23 8.40
C PRO A 172 20.77 0.01 8.90
N THR A 173 20.86 -0.99 8.03
CA THR A 173 21.56 -2.24 8.29
C THR A 173 22.94 -1.80 8.77
N GLN A 174 23.15 -1.81 10.09
CA GLN A 174 24.46 -1.58 10.64
C GLN A 174 25.21 -2.83 10.23
N LEU A 175 25.84 -2.73 9.06
CA LEU A 175 26.90 -3.60 8.61
C LEU A 175 27.79 -3.79 9.81
N ARG A 176 27.62 -4.95 10.43
CA ARG A 176 28.41 -5.43 11.54
C ARG A 176 29.84 -5.43 11.02
N ALA A 177 30.56 -4.36 11.32
CA ALA A 177 31.99 -4.24 11.18
C ALA A 177 32.63 -5.21 12.19
N GLY A 178 32.48 -6.50 11.90
CA GLY A 178 33.20 -7.56 12.55
C GLY A 178 34.61 -7.57 12.01
N ARG A 179 35.48 -6.76 12.65
CA ARG A 179 36.79 -7.19 13.16
C ARG A 179 37.50 -8.25 12.32
N GLU A 180 38.16 -7.81 11.24
CA GLU A 180 39.37 -8.46 10.74
C GLU A 180 40.55 -7.57 11.04
N ALA A 181 41.32 -7.97 12.05
CA ALA A 181 42.66 -7.48 12.26
C ALA A 181 43.57 -8.16 11.23
N GLN A 182 43.82 -7.50 10.09
CA GLN A 182 44.95 -7.89 9.24
C GLN A 182 45.48 -6.72 8.40
N ALA A 183 46.69 -6.29 8.81
CA ALA A 183 47.79 -5.63 8.10
C ALA A 183 47.54 -4.42 7.16
N PRO A 184 48.34 -3.33 7.30
CA PRO A 184 48.26 -2.16 6.44
C PRO A 184 49.06 -2.37 5.13
N THR A 185 48.36 -2.60 4.02
CA THR A 185 48.95 -2.44 2.69
C THR A 185 48.52 -1.10 2.12
N ARG A 186 49.45 -0.14 2.16
CA ARG A 186 49.40 1.12 1.41
C ARG A 186 49.12 0.84 -0.07
N VAL A 187 48.05 1.41 -0.61
CA VAL A 187 48.00 1.85 -2.02
C VAL A 187 47.37 3.23 -2.06
N ASN A 188 48.17 4.18 -2.53
CA ASN A 188 47.81 5.57 -2.76
C ASN A 188 46.94 5.71 -4.02
N THR A 189 46.08 6.75 -4.02
CA THR A 189 45.71 7.62 -5.17
C THR A 189 45.03 6.95 -6.38
N THR A 190 44.06 7.50 -7.10
CA THR A 190 43.55 8.86 -7.34
C THR A 190 42.28 8.70 -8.20
N SER A 191 41.46 9.77 -8.25
CA SER A 191 40.56 10.14 -9.35
C SER A 191 39.16 9.51 -9.39
N ASN A 192 38.11 10.31 -9.17
CA ASN A 192 37.41 11.16 -10.16
C ASN A 192 36.37 10.33 -10.94
N LEU A 193 35.08 10.51 -10.67
CA LEU A 193 34.09 11.02 -11.63
C LEU A 193 32.65 10.86 -11.11
N VAL A 194 31.97 12.01 -11.09
CA VAL A 194 30.52 12.14 -11.29
C VAL A 194 30.13 11.34 -12.54
N GLN A 195 29.12 10.47 -12.43
CA GLN A 195 28.47 9.89 -13.60
C GLN A 195 26.94 9.84 -13.37
N PRO A 196 26.15 10.57 -14.19
CA PRO A 196 24.70 10.43 -14.20
C PRO A 196 24.30 9.08 -14.82
N GLY A 197 23.31 8.43 -14.20
CA GLY A 197 22.84 7.10 -14.57
C GLY A 197 22.45 6.99 -16.05
N SER A 198 23.15 6.09 -16.73
CA SER A 198 22.85 5.61 -18.08
C SER A 198 21.51 4.85 -18.06
N VAL A 199 20.49 5.44 -18.70
CA VAL A 199 19.33 4.71 -19.20
C VAL A 199 19.81 3.93 -20.41
N THR A 200 19.95 2.61 -20.28
CA THR A 200 20.36 1.75 -21.39
C THR A 200 19.16 1.45 -22.29
N GLU A 201 19.32 1.72 -23.59
CA GLU A 201 18.33 1.61 -24.68
C GLU A 201 17.90 0.16 -25.02
N HIS A 202 18.15 -0.81 -24.15
CA HIS A 202 17.99 -2.23 -24.47
C HIS A 202 16.58 -2.80 -24.25
N THR A 203 15.63 -2.03 -23.72
CA THR A 203 14.26 -2.51 -23.43
C THR A 203 13.24 -2.27 -24.56
N THR A 204 13.56 -1.51 -25.61
CA THR A 204 12.61 -1.23 -26.72
C THR A 204 12.73 -2.17 -27.92
N LEU A 205 13.76 -3.03 -28.00
CA LEU A 205 13.93 -3.95 -29.14
C LEU A 205 12.95 -5.15 -29.12
N HIS A 206 12.33 -5.47 -27.99
CA HIS A 206 11.45 -6.64 -27.88
C HIS A 206 10.03 -6.44 -28.44
N LEU A 207 9.61 -5.19 -28.69
CA LEU A 207 8.30 -4.88 -29.30
C LEU A 207 8.33 -4.90 -30.83
N LYS A 208 9.51 -4.74 -31.45
CA LYS A 208 9.64 -4.67 -32.90
C LYS A 208 9.59 -6.05 -33.58
N SER A 209 10.03 -7.10 -32.89
CA SER A 209 10.00 -8.48 -33.40
C SER A 209 8.60 -9.11 -33.37
N GLU A 210 7.73 -8.75 -32.41
CA GLU A 210 6.37 -9.28 -32.38
C GLU A 210 5.47 -8.70 -33.48
N LEU A 211 5.59 -7.41 -33.79
CA LEU A 211 4.81 -6.79 -34.86
C LEU A 211 5.14 -7.39 -36.24
N GLN A 212 6.41 -7.72 -36.48
CA GLN A 212 6.85 -8.26 -37.77
C GLN A 212 6.42 -9.71 -38.01
N ASN A 213 6.07 -10.45 -36.95
CA ASN A 213 5.57 -11.83 -37.05
C ASN A 213 4.05 -11.92 -37.19
N ARG A 214 3.32 -10.81 -37.06
CA ARG A 214 1.85 -10.74 -37.25
C ARG A 214 1.43 -10.41 -38.68
N GLU A 215 2.36 -9.99 -39.53
CA GLU A 215 2.11 -9.59 -40.93
C GLU A 215 2.52 -10.67 -41.96
N ARG A 216 2.86 -11.88 -41.52
CA ARG A 216 3.00 -13.08 -42.37
C ARG A 216 1.92 -14.09 -42.03
#